data_AF-A0A1X7UPJ7-F1
#
_entry.id   AF-A0A1X7UPJ7-F1
#
_cell.length_a   1.000
_cell.length_b   1.000
_cell.length_c   1.000
_cell.angle_alpha   90.00
_cell.angle_beta   90.00
_cell.angle_gamma   90.00
#
_symmetry.space_group_name_H-M   'P 1'
#
loop_
_entity.id
_entity.type
_entity.pdbx_description
1 polymer ?
#
loop_
_entity_poly.entity_id
_entity_poly.type
_entity_poly.pdbx_seq_one_letter_code
_entity_poly.pdbx_strand_id
1 'polypeptide(L)'
;KANASCTYKYSVDAKIKGGEEIDVTANVDIFCESVGIFKKEPAIRHCINVRDAVGRISNKGNKYDSDTEAPVKGLDKWFCFAQSSKTGKILGVFYPKKEKEWIVNIKKSIASTFQANYKGTTVATETDSQSKHKSHY
;
A
#
# COMPACT_ATOMS: atom_id res chain seq x y z
N LYS A 1 -9.80 16.02 19.51
CA LYS A 1 -10.53 15.22 18.50
C LYS A 1 -9.92 13.83 18.51
N ALA A 2 -10.71 12.78 18.75
CA ALA A 2 -10.20 11.41 18.69
C ALA A 2 -9.73 11.13 17.26
N ASN A 3 -8.43 10.89 17.07
CA ASN A 3 -7.93 10.31 15.84
C ASN A 3 -8.45 8.87 15.80
N ALA A 4 -9.52 8.63 15.07
CA ALA A 4 -9.97 7.28 14.79
C ALA A 4 -8.85 6.57 14.00
N SER A 5 -8.17 5.64 14.65
CA SER A 5 -7.19 4.76 14.02
C SER A 5 -7.83 3.40 13.81
N CYS A 6 -7.82 2.93 12.56
CA CYS A 6 -8.22 1.57 12.22
C CYS A 6 -6.96 0.76 11.93
N THR A 7 -6.83 -0.40 12.57
CA THR A 7 -5.75 -1.37 12.32
C THR A 7 -6.25 -2.45 11.38
N TYR A 8 -5.52 -2.68 10.30
CA TYR A 8 -5.81 -3.71 9.31
C TYR A 8 -4.62 -4.66 9.20
N LYS A 9 -4.91 -5.95 9.01
CA LYS A 9 -3.92 -6.91 8.55
C LYS A 9 -3.84 -6.84 7.03
N TYR A 10 -2.66 -6.56 6.50
CA TYR A 10 -2.39 -6.48 5.08
C TYR A 10 -1.51 -7.67 4.67
N SER A 11 -1.88 -8.35 3.59
CA SER A 11 -1.09 -9.43 2.98
C SER A 11 -1.07 -9.22 1.46
N VAL A 12 0.10 -9.35 0.84
CA VAL A 12 0.28 -9.22 -0.61
C VAL A 12 1.29 -10.20 -1.16
N ASP A 13 0.93 -10.85 -2.25
CA ASP A 13 1.83 -11.70 -3.02
C ASP A 13 2.50 -10.88 -4.13
N ALA A 14 3.83 -10.79 -4.08
CA ALA A 14 4.63 -10.14 -5.11
C ALA A 14 5.55 -11.17 -5.79
N LYS A 15 5.41 -11.32 -7.11
CA LYS A 15 6.37 -12.07 -7.93
C LYS A 15 7.60 -11.22 -8.19
N ILE A 16 8.77 -11.73 -7.79
CA ILE A 16 10.06 -11.12 -8.12
C ILE A 16 10.62 -11.79 -9.38
N LYS A 17 11.37 -11.01 -10.18
CA LYS A 17 12.10 -11.53 -11.35
C LYS A 17 13.03 -12.67 -10.88
N GLY A 18 12.83 -13.87 -11.43
CA GLY A 18 13.58 -15.07 -11.05
C GLY A 18 12.72 -16.28 -10.67
N GLY A 19 11.40 -16.13 -10.55
CA GLY A 19 10.48 -17.22 -10.18
C GLY A 19 10.23 -17.34 -8.67
N GLU A 20 10.81 -16.43 -7.89
CA GLU A 20 10.57 -16.26 -6.45
C GLU A 20 9.25 -15.51 -6.22
N GLU A 21 8.38 -16.09 -5.39
CA GLU A 21 7.17 -15.44 -4.87
C GLU A 21 7.45 -14.99 -3.44
N ILE A 22 7.31 -13.68 -3.18
CA ILE A 22 7.36 -13.13 -1.83
C ILE A 22 5.94 -12.83 -1.37
N ASP A 23 5.50 -13.49 -0.31
CA ASP A 23 4.31 -13.12 0.45
C ASP A 23 4.75 -12.17 1.57
N VAL A 24 4.22 -10.94 1.56
CA VAL A 24 4.48 -9.95 2.62
C VAL A 24 3.21 -9.74 3.41
N THR A 25 3.28 -10.00 4.71
CA THR A 25 2.23 -9.68 5.68
C THR A 25 2.69 -8.57 6.61
N ALA A 26 1.82 -7.59 6.89
CA ALA A 26 2.08 -6.49 7.82
C ALA A 26 0.81 -6.00 8.52
N ASN A 27 0.96 -5.42 9.70
CA ASN A 27 -0.09 -4.65 10.36
C ASN A 27 -0.01 -3.19 9.90
N VAL A 28 -1.17 -2.61 9.58
CA VAL A 28 -1.27 -1.28 8.98
C VAL A 28 -2.26 -0.45 9.79
N ASP A 29 -1.78 0.60 10.45
CA ASP A 29 -2.64 1.58 11.12
C ASP A 29 -2.76 2.83 10.25
N ILE A 30 -3.98 3.23 9.91
CA ILE A 30 -4.23 4.44 9.11
C ILE A 30 -4.75 5.59 9.96
N PHE A 31 -4.23 6.79 9.67
CA PHE A 31 -4.57 8.04 10.34
C PHE A 31 -4.88 9.11 9.31
N CYS A 32 -5.97 9.86 9.53
CA CYS A 32 -6.24 11.09 8.78
C CYS A 32 -5.43 12.24 9.41
N GLU A 33 -4.48 12.81 8.66
CA GLU A 33 -3.57 13.82 9.20
C GLU A 33 -4.04 15.24 8.89
N SER A 34 -4.46 15.50 7.65
CA SER A 34 -4.81 16.85 7.19
C SER A 34 -5.66 16.85 5.92
N VAL A 35 -6.33 17.96 5.65
CA VAL A 35 -7.07 18.22 4.40
C VAL A 35 -6.48 19.48 3.76
N GLY A 36 -6.26 19.46 2.45
CA GLY A 36 -5.65 20.57 1.74
C GLY A 36 -5.76 20.46 0.22
N ILE A 37 -4.85 21.10 -0.50
CA ILE A 37 -4.74 21.03 -1.96
C ILE A 37 -3.48 20.26 -2.34
N PHE A 38 -3.62 19.24 -3.18
CA PHE A 38 -2.49 18.50 -3.76
C PHE A 38 -2.70 18.39 -5.28
N LYS A 39 -1.66 18.65 -6.08
CA LYS A 39 -1.75 18.64 -7.56
C LYS A 39 -2.95 19.43 -8.13
N LYS A 40 -3.27 20.58 -7.52
CA LYS A 40 -4.39 21.48 -7.88
C LYS A 40 -5.80 20.91 -7.62
N GLU A 41 -5.93 19.86 -6.82
CA GLU A 41 -7.23 19.34 -6.38
C GLU A 41 -7.33 19.23 -4.85
N PRO A 42 -8.54 19.34 -4.27
CA PRO A 42 -8.78 19.03 -2.87
C PRO A 42 -8.40 17.58 -2.53
N ALA A 43 -7.56 17.42 -1.52
CA ALA A 43 -7.01 16.14 -1.12
C ALA A 43 -6.95 16.00 0.40
N ILE A 44 -7.14 14.77 0.86
CA ILE A 44 -6.94 14.35 2.25
C ILE A 44 -5.60 13.64 2.30
N ARG A 45 -4.75 14.04 3.25
CA ARG A 45 -3.50 13.35 3.54
C ARG A 45 -3.74 12.34 4.64
N HIS A 46 -3.46 11.09 4.32
CA HIS A 46 -3.47 9.98 5.25
C HIS A 46 -2.05 9.55 5.54
N CYS A 47 -1.76 9.18 6.78
CA CYS A 47 -0.51 8.54 7.14
C CYS A 47 -0.77 7.14 7.67
N ILE A 48 0.13 6.25 7.30
CA ILE A 48 0.10 4.85 7.63
C ILE A 48 1.31 4.54 8.48
N ASN A 49 1.08 3.86 9.59
CA ASN A 49 2.12 3.16 10.33
C ASN A 49 2.10 1.69 9.93
N VAL A 50 3.17 1.22 9.30
CA VAL A 50 3.35 -0.21 9.03
C VAL A 50 4.15 -0.82 10.19
N ARG A 51 3.63 -1.91 10.73
CA ARG A 51 4.23 -2.66 11.85
C ARG A 51 4.28 -4.14 11.52
N ASP A 52 5.25 -4.82 12.14
CA ASP A 52 5.40 -6.28 12.11
C ASP A 52 5.40 -6.84 10.67
N ALA A 53 6.07 -6.15 9.75
CA ALA A 53 6.16 -6.56 8.36
C ALA A 53 7.09 -7.77 8.23
N VAL A 54 6.52 -8.88 7.82
CA VAL A 54 7.20 -10.16 7.65
C VAL A 54 7.04 -10.61 6.20
N GLY A 55 8.16 -11.04 5.61
CA GLY A 55 8.20 -11.59 4.26
C GLY A 55 8.49 -13.10 4.31
N ARG A 56 7.74 -13.87 3.53
CA ARG A 56 8.02 -15.27 3.22
C ARG A 56 8.46 -15.35 1.76
N ILE A 57 9.62 -15.93 1.50
CA ILE A 57 10.12 -16.15 0.13
C ILE A 57 9.92 -17.62 -0.21
N SER A 58 9.12 -17.89 -1.24
CA SER A 58 8.92 -19.24 -1.78
C SER A 58 9.60 -19.34 -3.15
N ASN A 59 10.45 -20.36 -3.31
CA ASN A 59 11.12 -20.67 -4.57
C ASN A 59 10.44 -21.91 -5.17
N LYS A 60 9.77 -21.76 -6.32
CA LYS A 60 8.97 -22.84 -6.96
C LYS A 60 9.76 -24.10 -7.33
N GLY A 61 11.09 -24.11 -7.19
CA GLY A 61 11.98 -25.21 -7.54
C GLY A 61 12.47 -26.08 -6.37
N ASN A 62 12.36 -25.66 -5.11
CA ASN A 62 12.90 -26.43 -3.99
C ASN A 62 11.83 -26.69 -2.92
N LYS A 63 11.65 -27.97 -2.59
CA LYS A 63 11.02 -28.45 -1.34
C LYS A 63 11.93 -28.12 -0.14
N TYR A 64 12.18 -26.84 0.12
CA TYR A 64 12.68 -26.43 1.43
C TYR A 64 11.49 -26.07 2.29
N ASP A 65 11.11 -27.04 3.13
CA ASP A 65 10.45 -26.79 4.40
C ASP A 65 11.34 -25.86 5.22
N SER A 66 11.14 -24.57 5.07
CA SER A 66 11.11 -23.66 6.20
C SER A 66 10.35 -22.42 5.75
N ASP A 67 9.19 -22.24 6.36
CA ASP A 67 8.52 -20.96 6.54
C ASP A 67 9.50 -19.96 7.19
N THR A 68 10.52 -19.51 6.45
CA THR A 68 11.46 -18.52 6.96
C THR A 68 10.82 -17.17 6.81
N GLU A 69 9.91 -16.88 7.73
CA GLU A 69 9.42 -15.55 8.00
C GLU A 69 10.59 -14.68 8.46
N ALA A 70 10.91 -13.67 7.66
CA ALA A 70 11.94 -12.71 7.99
C ALA A 70 11.36 -11.28 8.06
N PRO A 71 11.76 -10.46 9.05
CA PRO A 71 11.38 -9.06 9.08
C PRO A 71 11.79 -8.32 7.80
N VAL A 72 10.86 -7.59 7.21
CA VAL A 72 11.08 -6.81 5.98
C VAL A 72 11.72 -5.47 6.35
N LYS A 73 13.06 -5.47 6.44
CA LYS A 73 13.82 -4.26 6.82
C LYS A 73 13.44 -3.06 5.97
N GLY A 74 12.94 -2.01 6.62
CA GLY A 74 12.59 -0.74 6.00
C GLY A 74 11.12 -0.57 5.65
N LEU A 75 10.32 -1.65 5.68
CA LEU A 75 8.87 -1.58 5.48
C LEU A 75 8.14 -1.13 6.75
N ASP A 76 8.62 -1.55 7.94
CA ASP A 76 8.12 -1.14 9.26
C ASP A 76 8.40 0.33 9.58
N LYS A 77 7.73 1.22 8.87
CA LYS A 77 7.90 2.67 8.96
C LYS A 77 6.62 3.39 8.61
N TRP A 78 6.57 4.63 9.09
CA TRP A 78 5.58 5.59 8.67
C TRP A 78 5.77 5.99 7.20
N PHE A 79 4.65 6.10 6.49
CA PHE A 79 4.57 6.77 5.20
C PHE A 79 3.20 7.44 5.07
N CYS A 80 3.05 8.35 4.12
CA CYS A 80 1.77 9.03 3.92
C CYS A 80 1.35 8.94 2.45
N PHE A 81 0.08 9.18 2.16
CA PHE A 81 -0.44 9.29 0.82
C PHE A 81 -1.52 10.38 0.75
N ALA A 82 -1.71 10.93 -0.45
CA ALA A 82 -2.78 11.89 -0.72
C ALA A 82 -3.91 11.17 -1.46
N GLN A 83 -5.14 11.37 -0.99
CA GLN A 83 -6.35 10.87 -1.62
C GLN A 83 -7.23 12.05 -2.06
N SER A 84 -7.72 12.03 -3.30
CA SER A 84 -8.65 13.04 -3.80
C SER A 84 -9.92 13.03 -2.96
N SER A 85 -10.29 14.17 -2.36
CA SER A 85 -11.53 14.25 -1.59
C SER A 85 -12.77 14.25 -2.49
N LYS A 86 -12.59 14.44 -3.80
CA LYS A 86 -13.67 14.43 -4.81
C LYS A 86 -13.89 13.05 -5.41
N THR A 87 -12.80 12.36 -5.74
CA THR A 87 -12.87 11.09 -6.51
C THR A 87 -12.50 9.87 -5.68
N GLY A 88 -11.89 10.07 -4.51
CA GLY A 88 -11.36 8.99 -3.68
C GLY A 88 -10.13 8.27 -4.27
N LYS A 89 -9.60 8.75 -5.39
CA LYS A 89 -8.37 8.24 -6.02
C LYS A 89 -7.13 8.59 -5.23
N ILE A 90 -6.14 7.69 -5.23
CA ILE A 90 -4.81 7.97 -4.68
C ILE A 90 -4.04 8.85 -5.67
N LEU A 91 -3.60 10.02 -5.19
CA LEU A 91 -2.91 11.03 -6.00
C LEU A 91 -1.38 10.89 -5.94
N GLY A 92 -0.87 10.25 -4.89
CA GLY A 92 0.54 9.99 -4.69
C GLY A 92 0.85 9.46 -3.30
N VAL A 93 1.98 8.78 -3.19
CA VAL A 93 2.53 8.26 -1.92
C VAL A 93 3.82 9.02 -1.61
N PHE A 94 3.97 9.44 -0.35
CA PHE A 94 5.12 10.16 0.18
C PHE A 94 6.06 9.17 0.88
N TYR A 95 7.30 9.12 0.42
CA TYR A 95 8.34 8.25 0.95
C TYR A 95 9.73 8.89 0.79
N PRO A 96 10.73 8.50 1.59
CA PRO A 96 12.10 9.02 1.43
C PRO A 96 12.70 8.69 0.06
N LYS A 97 13.38 9.64 -0.58
CA LYS A 97 14.01 9.46 -1.91
C LYS A 97 15.02 8.31 -1.98
N LYS A 98 15.64 7.94 -0.85
CA LYS A 98 16.64 6.87 -0.75
C LYS A 98 16.01 5.47 -0.57
N GLU A 99 14.69 5.36 -0.54
CA GLU A 99 14.01 4.10 -0.30
C GLU A 99 14.10 3.17 -1.53
N LYS A 100 14.29 1.87 -1.28
CA LYS A 100 14.40 0.87 -2.35
C LYS A 100 13.09 0.75 -3.11
N GLU A 101 13.15 0.61 -4.43
CA GLU A 101 11.97 0.60 -5.31
C GLU A 101 10.92 -0.44 -4.92
N TRP A 102 11.34 -1.65 -4.53
CA TRP A 102 10.40 -2.70 -4.13
C TRP A 102 9.66 -2.36 -2.82
N ILE A 103 10.29 -1.69 -1.85
CA ILE A 103 9.62 -1.18 -0.63
C ILE A 103 8.60 -0.11 -1.02
N VAL A 104 8.99 0.79 -1.92
CA VAL A 104 8.10 1.83 -2.46
C VAL A 104 6.87 1.21 -3.13
N ASN A 105 7.06 0.13 -3.91
CA ASN A 105 5.96 -0.56 -4.58
C ASN A 105 5.00 -1.23 -3.59
N ILE A 106 5.50 -1.80 -2.49
CA ILE A 106 4.64 -2.32 -1.42
C ILE A 106 3.85 -1.19 -0.76
N LYS A 107 4.48 -0.05 -0.43
CA LYS A 107 3.78 1.12 0.15
C LYS A 107 2.70 1.67 -0.78
N LYS A 108 2.97 1.69 -2.09
CA LYS A 108 1.96 2.04 -3.11
C LYS A 108 0.81 1.03 -3.14
N SER A 109 1.11 -0.26 -3.04
CA SER A 109 0.10 -1.31 -2.96
C SER A 109 -0.79 -1.16 -1.73
N ILE A 110 -0.20 -0.94 -0.55
CA ILE A 110 -0.94 -0.64 0.69
C ILE A 110 -1.80 0.61 0.50
N ALA A 111 -1.26 1.71 -0.05
CA ALA A 111 -2.05 2.93 -0.27
C ALA A 111 -3.22 2.70 -1.23
N SER A 112 -3.05 1.87 -2.27
CA SER A 112 -4.10 1.58 -3.23
C SER A 112 -5.29 0.81 -2.67
N THR A 113 -5.13 0.05 -1.58
CA THR A 113 -6.27 -0.63 -0.93
C THR A 113 -7.24 0.35 -0.28
N PHE A 114 -6.78 1.57 0.02
CA PHE A 114 -7.62 2.66 0.54
C PHE A 114 -8.24 3.49 -0.58
N GLN A 115 -8.04 3.13 -1.85
CA GLN A 115 -8.78 3.74 -2.95
C GLN A 115 -10.26 3.36 -2.83
N ALA A 116 -11.10 4.37 -2.68
CA ALA A 116 -12.54 4.19 -2.61
C ALA A 116 -13.18 5.02 -3.73
N ASN A 117 -13.79 4.36 -4.72
CA ASN A 117 -14.63 5.09 -5.67
C ASN A 117 -15.96 5.42 -5.00
N TYR A 118 -16.21 6.72 -4.79
CA TYR A 118 -17.46 7.17 -4.18
C TYR A 118 -18.64 6.90 -5.14
N LYS A 119 -19.77 6.44 -4.60
CA LYS A 119 -20.99 6.10 -5.37
C LYS A 119 -21.37 7.24 -6.32
N GLY A 120 -21.44 6.96 -7.62
CA GLY A 120 -21.71 7.96 -8.67
C GLY A 120 -20.46 8.43 -9.45
N THR A 121 -19.25 8.04 -9.06
CA THR A 121 -18.07 8.19 -9.92
C THR A 121 -18.06 7.10 -10.99
N THR A 122 -17.92 7.48 -12.26
CA THR A 122 -17.80 6.59 -13.41
C THR A 122 -16.74 5.52 -13.15
N VAL A 123 -16.97 4.26 -13.56
CA VAL A 123 -16.00 3.16 -13.53
C VAL A 123 -14.64 3.68 -13.96
N ALA A 124 -13.77 3.93 -12.98
CA ALA A 124 -12.51 4.58 -13.23
C ALA A 124 -11.49 3.50 -13.52
N THR A 125 -10.61 3.77 -14.49
CA THR A 125 -9.33 3.07 -14.55
C THR A 125 -8.61 3.32 -13.22
N GLU A 126 -8.51 2.28 -12.42
CA GLU A 126 -7.77 2.27 -11.17
C GLU A 126 -6.31 2.05 -11.50
N THR A 127 -5.42 2.74 -10.79
CA THR A 127 -3.98 2.48 -10.90
C THR A 127 -3.54 2.00 -9.52
N ASP A 128 -3.44 0.69 -9.37
CA ASP A 128 -2.87 0.07 -8.19
C ASP A 128 -1.44 -0.40 -8.48
N SER A 129 -0.87 -1.20 -7.57
CA SER A 129 0.43 -1.84 -7.77
C SER A 129 0.47 -2.82 -8.95
N GLN A 130 -0.67 -3.27 -9.45
CA GLN A 130 -0.81 -4.20 -10.57
C GLN A 130 -1.02 -3.49 -11.92
N SER A 131 -0.96 -2.15 -11.96
CA SER A 131 -1.11 -1.26 -13.12
C SER A 131 -2.53 -0.70 -13.33
N LYS A 132 -2.75 -0.09 -14.51
CA LYS A 132 -4.03 0.51 -14.88
C LYS A 132 -5.04 -0.57 -15.22
N HIS A 133 -6.04 -0.78 -14.37
CA HIS A 133 -7.08 -1.77 -14.59
C HIS A 133 -8.48 -1.16 -14.39
N LYS A 134 -9.52 -1.78 -14.95
CA LYS A 134 -10.90 -1.38 -14.72
C LYS A 134 -11.44 -2.20 -13.55
N SER A 135 -11.84 -1.54 -12.47
CA SER A 135 -12.46 -2.19 -11.33
C SER A 135 -13.97 -2.11 -11.41
N HIS A 136 -14.63 -3.22 -11.12
CA HIS A 136 -16.07 -3.32 -10.97
C HIS A 136 -16.38 -3.40 -9.48
N TYR A 137 -17.21 -2.49 -8.98
CA TYR A 137 -17.68 -2.43 -7.59
C TYR A 137 -19.12 -2.91 -7.51
#